data_AF-A0A0B6ZX74-F1
#
_entry.id   AF-A0A0B6ZX74-F1
#
_cell.length_a   1.000
_cell.length_b   1.000
_cell.length_c   1.000
_cell.angle_alpha   90.00
_cell.angle_beta   90.00
_cell.angle_gamma   90.00
#
_symmetry.space_group_name_H-M   'P 1'
#
loop_
_entity.id
_entity.type
_entity.pdbx_description
1 polymer ?
#
loop_
_entity_poly.entity_id
_entity_poly.type
_entity_poly.pdbx_seq_one_letter_code
_entity_poly.pdbx_strand_id
1 'polypeptide(L)'
;RDSTTQRGVTTTTVANYYIKLVKLMEEERSYKNPFPDYSPIPSLLEVDGTNTNKLHGACQDKLLLVIHRLLKNIHDNFVADSKDYSIYTGSSGQALLHLHLHNKLPGLKDDSHLKEALSWLESCLSHMKGSRASFLCGDSGPNALAAVVYYKLNDTKRSRYYIEKVESMCNTVCQDADLPDEILYGRCGYLSALLFLRHNWPGLRAFR
;
A
#
# COMPACT_ATOMS: atom_id res chain seq x y z
N ARG A 1 -12.47 -48.57 -49.07
CA ARG A 1 -11.82 -47.26 -49.32
C ARG A 1 -12.60 -46.25 -48.49
N ASP A 2 -12.22 -46.02 -47.25
CA ASP A 2 -12.67 -44.86 -46.50
C ASP A 2 -11.48 -44.35 -45.70
N SER A 3 -10.89 -43.28 -46.22
CA SER A 3 -9.79 -42.56 -45.61
C SER A 3 -10.37 -41.58 -44.59
N THR A 4 -10.30 -41.95 -43.32
CA THR A 4 -10.66 -41.06 -42.21
C THR A 4 -9.59 -39.97 -42.09
N THR A 5 -9.81 -38.84 -42.77
CA THR A 5 -8.94 -37.66 -42.65
C THR A 5 -9.13 -37.03 -41.28
N GLN A 6 -8.30 -37.39 -40.31
CA GLN A 6 -8.13 -36.60 -39.10
C GLN A 6 -7.61 -35.22 -39.50
N ARG A 7 -8.46 -34.20 -39.45
CA ARG A 7 -8.04 -32.80 -39.56
C ARG A 7 -7.21 -32.47 -38.31
N GLY A 8 -5.89 -32.57 -38.44
CA GLY A 8 -4.97 -32.08 -37.42
C GLY A 8 -5.20 -30.59 -37.20
N VAL A 9 -5.63 -30.21 -36.00
CA VAL A 9 -5.62 -28.82 -35.56
C VAL A 9 -4.15 -28.43 -35.47
N THR A 10 -3.70 -27.54 -36.37
CA THR A 10 -2.31 -27.09 -36.37
C THR A 10 -2.04 -26.21 -35.16
N THR A 11 -0.84 -26.30 -34.58
CA THR A 11 -0.40 -25.52 -33.42
C THR A 11 -0.65 -24.01 -33.59
N THR A 12 -0.59 -23.52 -34.83
CA THR A 12 -0.90 -22.13 -35.21
C THR A 12 -2.35 -21.73 -34.95
N THR A 13 -3.32 -22.62 -35.18
CA THR A 13 -4.75 -22.34 -34.90
C THR A 13 -5.01 -22.23 -33.42
N VAL A 14 -4.37 -23.07 -32.60
CA VAL A 14 -4.48 -23.03 -31.14
C VAL A 14 -3.82 -21.75 -30.60
N ALA A 15 -2.62 -21.40 -31.06
CA ALA A 15 -1.94 -20.18 -30.66
C ALA A 15 -2.76 -18.91 -30.99
N ASN A 16 -3.35 -18.84 -32.19
CA ASN A 16 -4.20 -17.71 -32.58
C ASN A 16 -5.48 -17.60 -31.74
N TYR A 17 -6.04 -18.73 -31.30
CA TYR A 17 -7.18 -18.74 -30.39
C TYR A 17 -6.81 -18.18 -29.00
N TYR A 18 -5.68 -18.59 -28.43
CA TYR A 18 -5.21 -18.05 -27.14
C TYR A 18 -4.89 -16.55 -27.23
N ILE A 19 -4.24 -16.09 -28.30
CA ILE A 19 -4.00 -14.65 -28.51
C ILE A 19 -5.31 -13.86 -28.56
N LYS A 20 -6.33 -14.39 -29.24
CA LYS A 20 -7.66 -13.76 -29.31
C LYS A 20 -8.33 -13.71 -27.94
N LEU A 21 -8.23 -14.77 -27.15
CA LEU A 21 -8.77 -14.80 -25.79
C LEU A 21 -8.07 -13.81 -24.86
N VAL A 22 -6.74 -13.72 -24.93
CA VAL A 22 -5.97 -12.74 -24.14
C VAL A 22 -6.40 -11.32 -24.48
N LYS A 23 -6.54 -10.99 -25.78
CA LYS A 23 -7.03 -9.66 -26.21
C LYS A 23 -8.45 -9.36 -25.73
N LEU A 24 -9.36 -10.33 -25.84
CA LEU A 24 -10.72 -10.18 -25.31
C LEU A 24 -10.72 -9.94 -23.79
N MET A 25 -9.90 -10.68 -23.05
CA MET A 25 -9.76 -10.52 -21.60
C MET A 25 -9.14 -9.17 -21.20
N GLU A 26 -8.21 -8.64 -22.00
CA GLU A 26 -7.61 -7.31 -21.78
C GLU A 26 -8.62 -6.19 -22.07
N GLU A 27 -9.42 -6.34 -23.12
CA GLU A 27 -10.46 -5.37 -23.51
C GLU A 27 -11.65 -5.38 -22.54
N GLU A 28 -12.00 -6.52 -21.93
CA GLU A 28 -13.09 -6.63 -20.95
C GLU A 28 -12.71 -6.13 -19.54
N ARG A 29 -11.41 -6.11 -19.21
CA ARG A 29 -10.91 -5.69 -17.88
C ARG A 29 -10.45 -4.24 -17.82
N SER A 30 -10.66 -3.47 -18.88
CA SER A 30 -10.24 -2.07 -18.95
C SER A 30 -11.26 -1.19 -19.68
N TYR A 31 -11.33 0.08 -19.28
CA TYR A 31 -12.02 1.09 -20.07
C TYR A 31 -11.10 1.60 -21.17
N LYS A 32 -11.65 1.89 -22.36
CA LYS A 32 -10.89 2.55 -23.42
C LYS A 32 -10.37 3.91 -22.92
N ASN A 33 -9.05 4.08 -22.88
CA ASN A 33 -8.42 5.32 -22.43
C ASN A 33 -8.83 6.49 -23.35
N PRO A 34 -9.57 7.50 -22.85
CA PRO A 34 -10.00 8.64 -23.66
C PRO A 34 -8.92 9.72 -23.77
N PHE A 35 -7.83 9.62 -23.01
CA PHE A 35 -6.80 10.64 -22.94
C PHE A 35 -5.76 10.47 -24.07
N PRO A 36 -5.28 11.58 -24.66
CA PRO A 36 -4.20 11.52 -25.66
C PRO A 36 -2.90 11.05 -25.03
N ASP A 37 -1.98 10.56 -25.86
CA ASP A 37 -0.63 10.22 -25.43
C ASP A 37 0.15 11.47 -24.97
N TYR A 38 1.25 11.26 -24.26
CA TYR A 38 2.07 12.32 -23.71
C TYR A 38 2.51 13.32 -24.79
N SER A 39 2.41 14.61 -24.45
CA SER A 39 2.89 15.72 -25.26
C SER A 39 3.81 16.61 -24.42
N PRO A 40 4.91 17.15 -25.00
CA PRO A 40 5.87 17.99 -24.27
C PRO A 40 5.32 19.37 -23.90
N ILE A 41 4.10 19.73 -24.31
CA ILE A 41 3.45 20.98 -23.92
C ILE A 41 3.10 20.89 -22.42
N PRO A 42 3.70 21.71 -21.53
CA PRO A 42 3.49 21.54 -20.10
C PRO A 42 2.14 22.12 -19.69
N SER A 43 1.12 21.26 -19.63
CA SER A 43 -0.22 21.63 -19.14
C SER A 43 -0.42 21.30 -17.66
N LEU A 44 0.36 20.36 -17.13
CA LEU A 44 0.24 19.85 -15.76
C LEU A 44 1.35 20.32 -14.82
N LEU A 45 2.48 20.79 -15.36
CA LEU A 45 3.64 21.21 -14.58
C LEU A 45 3.83 22.72 -14.68
N GLU A 46 4.36 23.32 -13.62
CA GLU A 46 4.76 24.73 -13.62
C GLU A 46 5.92 24.92 -14.61
N VAL A 47 5.75 25.88 -15.54
CA VAL A 47 6.81 26.35 -16.45
C VAL A 47 7.39 27.64 -15.88
N ASP A 48 7.80 27.59 -14.63
CA ASP A 48 8.77 28.55 -14.10
C ASP A 48 10.12 28.17 -14.74
N GLY A 49 10.89 29.11 -15.27
CA GLY A 49 12.19 28.85 -15.89
C GLY A 49 13.21 28.12 -15.00
N THR A 50 12.86 27.82 -13.74
CA THR A 50 13.47 26.80 -12.89
C THR A 50 12.80 25.44 -13.09
N ASN A 51 13.59 24.43 -13.47
CA ASN A 51 13.16 23.07 -13.80
C ASN A 51 12.62 22.30 -12.56
N THR A 52 11.50 22.76 -11.98
CA THR A 52 11.06 22.34 -10.65
C THR A 52 10.21 21.07 -10.65
N ASN A 53 9.75 20.59 -11.82
CA ASN A 53 8.85 19.42 -11.95
C ASN A 53 7.65 19.46 -10.99
N LYS A 54 7.19 20.67 -10.61
CA LYS A 54 6.05 20.86 -9.71
C LYS A 54 4.75 20.85 -10.48
N LEU A 55 3.71 20.30 -9.89
CA LEU A 55 2.36 20.37 -10.45
C LEU A 55 1.88 21.82 -10.49
N HIS A 56 1.18 22.22 -11.54
CA HIS A 56 0.55 23.54 -11.61
C HIS A 56 -0.43 23.74 -10.44
N GLY A 57 -0.45 24.92 -9.81
CA GLY A 57 -1.28 25.21 -8.63
C GLY A 57 -2.75 24.79 -8.78
N ALA A 58 -3.40 25.12 -9.90
CA ALA A 58 -4.77 24.70 -10.16
C ALA A 58 -4.97 23.16 -10.18
N CYS A 59 -3.97 22.38 -10.60
CA CYS A 59 -4.01 20.93 -10.50
C CYS A 59 -3.85 20.46 -9.05
N GLN A 60 -2.97 21.09 -8.28
CA GLN A 60 -2.81 20.80 -6.85
C GLN A 60 -4.11 21.05 -6.10
N ASP A 61 -4.77 22.19 -6.31
CA ASP A 61 -6.04 22.55 -5.67
C ASP A 61 -7.14 21.53 -5.99
N LYS A 62 -7.23 21.12 -7.26
CA LYS A 62 -8.18 20.09 -7.68
C LYS A 62 -7.91 18.74 -7.01
N LEU A 63 -6.66 18.32 -6.91
CA LEU A 63 -6.28 17.09 -6.21
C LEU A 63 -6.64 17.16 -4.73
N LEU A 64 -6.32 18.26 -4.05
CA LEU A 64 -6.66 18.48 -2.64
C LEU A 64 -8.17 18.44 -2.42
N LEU A 65 -8.96 19.09 -3.28
CA LEU A 65 -10.42 19.06 -3.20
C LEU A 65 -10.96 17.62 -3.33
N VAL A 66 -10.42 16.84 -4.27
CA VAL A 66 -10.83 15.44 -4.45
C VAL A 66 -10.42 14.58 -3.26
N ILE A 67 -9.21 14.75 -2.73
CA ILE A 67 -8.74 14.04 -1.53
C ILE A 67 -9.68 14.31 -0.35
N HIS A 68 -9.99 15.57 -0.05
CA HIS A 68 -10.91 15.91 1.04
C HIS A 68 -12.30 15.31 0.85
N ARG A 69 -12.83 15.34 -0.39
CA ARG A 69 -14.12 14.73 -0.70
C ARG A 69 -14.12 13.21 -0.48
N LEU A 70 -13.06 12.51 -0.90
CA LEU A 70 -12.94 11.07 -0.72
C LEU A 70 -12.72 10.69 0.75
N LEU A 71 -11.95 11.48 1.50
CA LEU A 71 -11.78 11.28 2.94
C LEU A 71 -13.09 11.47 3.70
N LYS A 72 -13.88 12.49 3.35
CA LYS A 72 -15.23 12.66 3.90
C LYS A 72 -16.12 11.46 3.58
N ASN A 73 -16.08 10.97 2.33
CA ASN A 73 -16.85 9.78 1.95
C ASN A 73 -16.44 8.53 2.74
N ILE A 74 -15.14 8.34 3.00
CA ILE A 74 -14.64 7.26 3.87
C ILE A 74 -15.18 7.46 5.29
N HIS A 75 -15.04 8.64 5.87
CA HIS A 75 -15.53 8.93 7.22
C HIS A 75 -17.04 8.66 7.37
N ASP A 76 -17.83 9.08 6.39
CA ASP A 76 -19.30 8.99 6.44
C ASP A 76 -19.83 7.57 6.14
N ASN A 77 -19.08 6.74 5.39
CA ASN A 77 -19.62 5.47 4.84
C ASN A 77 -18.77 4.23 5.09
N PHE A 78 -17.53 4.35 5.54
CA PHE A 78 -16.68 3.20 5.82
C PHE A 78 -17.08 2.55 7.15
N VAL A 79 -17.40 1.27 7.09
CA VAL A 79 -17.68 0.45 8.27
C VAL A 79 -16.56 -0.56 8.40
N ALA A 80 -15.74 -0.41 9.44
CA ALA A 80 -14.64 -1.34 9.70
C ALA A 80 -15.16 -2.71 10.12
N ASP A 81 -14.61 -3.78 9.54
CA ASP A 81 -14.74 -5.12 10.12
C ASP A 81 -13.85 -5.18 11.37
N SER A 82 -14.47 -5.36 12.54
CA SER A 82 -13.77 -5.44 13.82
C SER A 82 -12.78 -6.61 13.90
N LYS A 83 -12.90 -7.59 13.00
CA LYS A 83 -11.99 -8.76 12.94
C LYS A 83 -10.80 -8.54 12.00
N ASP A 84 -10.87 -7.56 11.10
CA ASP A 84 -9.81 -7.28 10.14
C ASP A 84 -8.98 -6.06 10.55
N TYR A 85 -7.86 -6.33 11.22
CA TYR A 85 -6.88 -5.33 11.60
C TYR A 85 -5.73 -5.21 10.58
N SER A 86 -5.79 -5.91 9.44
CA SER A 86 -4.70 -5.91 8.46
C SER A 86 -4.47 -4.53 7.85
N ILE A 87 -3.29 -4.32 7.25
CA ILE A 87 -3.06 -3.13 6.42
C ILE A 87 -3.75 -3.28 5.06
N TYR A 88 -3.84 -4.49 4.54
CA TYR A 88 -4.35 -4.76 3.19
C TYR A 88 -5.81 -4.36 3.00
N THR A 89 -6.68 -4.73 3.95
CA THR A 89 -8.14 -4.49 3.88
C THR A 89 -8.74 -3.96 5.18
N GLY A 90 -7.96 -3.96 6.26
CA GLY A 90 -8.44 -3.68 7.60
C GLY A 90 -8.23 -2.24 8.08
N SER A 91 -8.54 -2.05 9.36
CA SER A 91 -8.42 -0.76 10.07
C SER A 91 -6.99 -0.20 10.11
N SER A 92 -5.95 -1.05 10.13
CA SER A 92 -4.57 -0.55 10.04
C SER A 92 -4.24 0.07 8.69
N GLY A 93 -4.97 -0.28 7.62
CA GLY A 93 -4.88 0.39 6.32
C GLY A 93 -5.33 1.84 6.39
N GLN A 94 -6.38 2.13 7.16
CA GLN A 94 -6.85 3.50 7.43
C GLN A 94 -5.80 4.28 8.24
N ALA A 95 -5.20 3.66 9.25
CA ALA A 95 -4.11 4.27 9.99
C ALA A 95 -2.91 4.62 9.08
N LEU A 96 -2.57 3.74 8.13
CA LEU A 96 -1.47 3.98 7.18
C LEU A 96 -1.79 5.15 6.24
N LEU A 97 -3.04 5.25 5.78
CA LEU A 97 -3.53 6.40 5.01
C LEU A 97 -3.32 7.70 5.79
N HIS A 98 -3.74 7.76 7.04
CA HIS A 98 -3.61 8.95 7.87
C HIS A 98 -2.15 9.34 8.16
N LEU A 99 -1.27 8.37 8.42
CA LEU A 99 0.17 8.63 8.50
C LEU A 99 0.72 9.19 7.19
N HIS A 100 0.28 8.67 6.04
CA HIS A 100 0.69 9.17 4.73
C HIS A 100 0.23 10.63 4.51
N LEU A 101 -1.03 10.94 4.84
CA LEU A 101 -1.58 12.29 4.74
C LEU A 101 -0.78 13.28 5.60
N HIS A 102 -0.50 12.95 6.86
CA HIS A 102 0.35 13.76 7.74
C HIS A 102 1.74 14.03 7.13
N ASN A 103 2.35 13.04 6.48
CA ASN A 103 3.70 13.17 5.92
C ASN A 103 3.74 13.93 4.59
N LYS A 104 2.64 13.97 3.82
CA LYS A 104 2.64 14.42 2.42
C LYS A 104 1.77 15.64 2.14
N LEU A 105 0.69 15.86 2.88
CA LEU A 105 -0.18 16.99 2.61
C LEU A 105 0.48 18.31 3.07
N PRO A 106 0.58 19.32 2.19
CA PRO A 106 1.09 20.63 2.55
C PRO A 106 0.11 21.34 3.49
N GLY A 107 0.63 22.10 4.47
CA GLY A 107 -0.18 22.99 5.32
C GLY A 107 -0.87 22.34 6.52
N LEU A 108 -1.06 21.01 6.53
CA LEU A 108 -1.57 20.25 7.69
C LEU A 108 -0.40 19.85 8.59
N LYS A 109 0.19 20.83 9.27
CA LYS A 109 1.27 20.59 10.26
C LYS A 109 0.75 20.19 11.64
N ASP A 110 -0.56 20.03 11.80
CA ASP A 110 -1.11 19.56 13.06
C ASP A 110 -1.04 18.03 13.16
N ASP A 111 -1.13 17.55 14.41
CA ASP A 111 -1.13 16.12 14.70
C ASP A 111 -2.51 15.49 14.49
N SER A 112 -3.46 16.15 13.81
CA SER A 112 -4.84 15.63 13.67
C SER A 112 -4.84 14.28 12.97
N HIS A 113 -4.13 14.17 11.85
CA HIS A 113 -3.97 12.91 11.13
C HIS A 113 -3.15 11.87 11.91
N LEU A 114 -2.18 12.28 12.74
CA LEU A 114 -1.48 11.32 13.60
C LEU A 114 -2.39 10.76 14.71
N LYS A 115 -3.24 11.61 15.30
CA LYS A 115 -4.23 11.21 16.29
C LYS A 115 -5.29 10.30 15.67
N GLU A 116 -5.72 10.60 14.45
CA GLU A 116 -6.64 9.74 13.70
C GLU A 116 -5.98 8.39 13.35
N ALA A 117 -4.71 8.39 12.92
CA ALA A 117 -3.98 7.14 12.72
C ALA A 117 -3.91 6.30 14.02
N LEU A 118 -3.73 6.97 15.16
CA LEU A 118 -3.69 6.31 16.46
C LEU A 118 -5.04 5.73 16.88
N SER A 119 -6.16 6.42 16.65
CA SER A 119 -7.51 5.92 17.00
C SER A 119 -7.84 4.63 16.24
N TRP A 120 -7.46 4.56 14.96
CA TRP A 120 -7.56 3.34 14.16
C TRP A 120 -6.69 2.21 14.73
N LEU A 121 -5.45 2.50 15.13
CA LEU A 121 -4.52 1.52 15.68
C LEU A 121 -4.92 0.98 17.05
N GLU A 122 -5.38 1.80 17.98
CA GLU A 122 -5.71 1.36 19.34
C GLU A 122 -6.81 0.28 19.34
N SER A 123 -7.75 0.40 18.41
CA SER A 123 -8.79 -0.61 18.16
C SER A 123 -8.21 -1.92 17.62
N CYS A 124 -7.16 -1.85 16.79
CA CYS A 124 -6.49 -3.01 16.20
C CYS A 124 -5.63 -3.79 17.20
N LEU A 125 -4.82 -3.05 17.96
CA LEU A 125 -3.71 -3.60 18.74
C LEU A 125 -4.19 -4.51 19.88
N SER A 126 -5.42 -4.30 20.35
CA SER A 126 -6.09 -5.15 21.34
C SER A 126 -6.60 -6.50 20.78
N HIS A 127 -6.74 -6.64 19.46
CA HIS A 127 -7.35 -7.80 18.80
C HIS A 127 -6.36 -8.62 17.96
N MET A 128 -5.07 -8.27 17.97
CA MET A 128 -4.04 -8.99 17.21
C MET A 128 -3.89 -10.43 17.70
N LYS A 129 -3.74 -11.35 16.74
CA LYS A 129 -3.83 -12.80 16.99
C LYS A 129 -2.47 -13.51 17.01
N GLY A 130 -1.37 -12.83 16.68
CA GLY A 130 -0.02 -13.41 16.68
C GLY A 130 0.22 -14.42 15.56
N SER A 131 -0.62 -14.48 14.53
CA SER A 131 -0.67 -15.61 13.59
C SER A 131 -0.01 -15.39 12.23
N ARG A 132 0.25 -14.13 11.84
CA ARG A 132 0.76 -13.78 10.50
C ARG A 132 1.88 -12.75 10.62
N ALA A 133 2.89 -12.87 9.78
CA ALA A 133 4.11 -12.07 9.93
C ALA A 133 4.32 -10.94 8.91
N SER A 134 3.51 -10.84 7.87
CA SER A 134 3.71 -9.86 6.80
C SER A 134 3.19 -8.45 7.15
N PHE A 135 3.75 -7.42 6.50
CA PHE A 135 3.30 -6.03 6.67
C PHE A 135 1.84 -5.84 6.24
N LEU A 136 1.43 -6.43 5.11
CA LEU A 136 0.10 -6.20 4.56
C LEU A 136 -0.99 -6.99 5.29
N CYS A 137 -0.76 -8.27 5.56
CA CYS A 137 -1.81 -9.18 6.03
C CYS A 137 -1.55 -9.76 7.43
N GLY A 138 -0.49 -9.34 8.11
CA GLY A 138 -0.10 -9.86 9.42
C GLY A 138 0.29 -8.79 10.43
N ASP A 139 0.76 -9.25 11.58
CA ASP A 139 0.93 -8.44 12.78
C ASP A 139 2.13 -7.49 12.68
N SER A 140 3.12 -7.80 11.85
CA SER A 140 4.29 -6.90 11.70
C SER A 140 3.91 -5.54 11.12
N GLY A 141 2.85 -5.47 10.30
CA GLY A 141 2.33 -4.22 9.75
C GLY A 141 1.80 -3.26 10.81
N PRO A 142 0.72 -3.61 11.53
CA PRO A 142 0.16 -2.80 12.60
C PRO A 142 1.19 -2.44 13.68
N ASN A 143 2.06 -3.38 14.08
CA ASN A 143 3.14 -3.09 15.04
C ASN A 143 4.15 -2.07 14.46
N ALA A 144 4.63 -2.25 13.23
CA ALA A 144 5.55 -1.31 12.59
C ALA A 144 4.94 0.09 12.43
N LEU A 145 3.66 0.14 12.07
CA LEU A 145 2.91 1.38 11.92
C LEU A 145 2.72 2.09 13.27
N ALA A 146 2.33 1.37 14.31
CA ALA A 146 2.20 1.89 15.66
C ALA A 146 3.53 2.45 16.17
N ALA A 147 4.64 1.75 15.94
CA ALA A 147 5.97 2.25 16.29
C ALA A 147 6.24 3.64 15.69
N VAL A 148 5.94 3.83 14.40
CA VAL A 148 6.17 5.11 13.71
C VAL A 148 5.21 6.20 14.19
N VAL A 149 3.94 5.88 14.39
CA VAL A 149 2.94 6.86 14.86
C VAL A 149 3.28 7.34 16.27
N TYR A 150 3.58 6.43 17.20
CA TYR A 150 4.00 6.79 18.56
C TYR A 150 5.31 7.59 18.56
N TYR A 151 6.25 7.25 17.69
CA TYR A 151 7.49 8.02 17.54
C TYR A 151 7.21 9.49 17.16
N LYS A 152 6.36 9.71 16.15
CA LYS A 152 5.99 11.04 15.68
C LYS A 152 5.20 11.84 16.72
N LEU A 153 4.43 11.16 17.56
CA LEU A 153 3.74 11.75 18.72
C LEU A 153 4.64 11.93 19.95
N ASN A 154 5.96 11.73 19.82
CA ASN A 154 6.96 11.83 20.89
C ASN A 154 6.81 10.81 22.03
N ASP A 155 6.03 9.73 21.84
CA ASP A 155 5.96 8.59 22.78
C ASP A 155 7.01 7.54 22.39
N THR A 156 8.26 7.83 22.74
CA THR A 156 9.41 6.96 22.42
C THR A 156 9.35 5.61 23.14
N LYS A 157 8.68 5.54 24.30
CA LYS A 157 8.53 4.30 25.08
C LYS A 157 7.63 3.31 24.36
N ARG A 158 6.41 3.72 23.98
CA ARG A 158 5.50 2.85 23.22
C ARG A 158 6.06 2.55 21.84
N SER A 159 6.69 3.53 21.23
CA SER A 159 7.34 3.33 19.94
C SER A 159 8.37 2.19 19.98
N ARG A 160 9.29 2.21 20.95
CA ARG A 160 10.27 1.15 21.16
C ARG A 160 9.62 -0.21 21.43
N TYR A 161 8.59 -0.24 22.27
CA TYR A 161 7.84 -1.48 22.54
C TYR A 161 7.33 -2.14 21.26
N TYR A 162 6.79 -1.37 20.31
CA TYR A 162 6.30 -1.91 19.05
C TYR A 162 7.42 -2.31 18.08
N ILE A 163 8.57 -1.64 18.11
CA ILE A 163 9.77 -2.08 17.37
C ILE A 163 10.20 -3.46 17.87
N GLU A 164 10.32 -3.63 19.18
CA GLU A 164 10.73 -4.89 19.80
C GLU A 164 9.74 -6.04 19.47
N LYS A 165 8.44 -5.73 19.35
CA LYS A 165 7.44 -6.70 18.86
C LYS A 165 7.73 -7.15 17.44
N VAL A 166 8.02 -6.24 16.51
CA VAL A 166 8.37 -6.60 15.12
C VAL A 166 9.67 -7.41 15.10
N GLU A 167 10.70 -6.99 15.85
CA GLU A 167 11.98 -7.68 15.92
C GLU A 167 11.86 -9.10 16.49
N SER A 168 11.01 -9.31 17.51
CA SER A 168 10.81 -10.63 18.12
C SER A 168 10.26 -11.69 17.15
N MET A 169 9.66 -11.26 16.03
CA MET A 169 9.12 -12.16 15.00
C MET A 169 10.22 -12.74 14.09
N CYS A 170 11.43 -12.16 14.09
CA CYS A 170 12.49 -12.49 13.14
C CYS A 170 12.85 -13.99 13.17
N ASN A 171 13.03 -14.57 14.36
CA ASN A 171 13.39 -15.98 14.47
C ASN A 171 12.30 -16.89 13.89
N THR A 172 11.04 -16.64 14.24
CA THR A 172 9.89 -17.39 13.72
C THR A 172 9.83 -17.29 12.20
N VAL A 173 9.94 -16.08 11.63
CA VAL A 173 9.86 -15.86 10.18
C VAL A 173 11.02 -16.50 9.42
N CYS A 174 12.24 -16.38 9.95
CA CYS A 174 13.44 -16.90 9.28
C CYS A 174 13.53 -18.43 9.34
N GLN A 175 12.99 -19.05 10.40
CA GLN A 175 13.09 -20.50 10.62
C GLN A 175 11.86 -21.28 10.15
N ASP A 176 10.73 -20.63 9.91
CA ASP A 176 9.51 -21.29 9.44
C ASP A 176 9.65 -21.75 7.98
N ALA A 177 9.94 -23.04 7.79
CA ALA A 177 10.15 -23.63 6.47
C ALA A 177 8.90 -23.59 5.56
N ASP A 178 7.70 -23.49 6.14
CA ASP A 178 6.43 -23.48 5.41
C ASP A 178 6.01 -22.06 5.01
N LEU A 179 6.67 -21.04 5.56
CA LEU A 179 6.40 -19.64 5.21
C LEU A 179 6.86 -19.35 3.77
N PRO A 180 6.00 -18.76 2.92
CA PRO A 180 6.38 -18.40 1.55
C PRO A 180 7.34 -17.20 1.53
N ASP A 181 7.89 -16.88 0.36
CA ASP A 181 8.81 -15.75 0.16
C ASP A 181 8.16 -14.55 -0.56
N GLU A 182 6.83 -14.46 -0.57
CA GLU A 182 6.10 -13.37 -1.25
C GLU A 182 5.68 -12.23 -0.30
N ILE A 183 5.00 -11.21 -0.83
CA ILE A 183 4.75 -9.93 -0.15
C ILE A 183 3.54 -9.95 0.80
N LEU A 184 2.52 -10.76 0.51
CA LEU A 184 1.25 -10.72 1.24
C LEU A 184 1.30 -11.52 2.54
N TYR A 185 2.03 -12.62 2.59
CA TYR A 185 2.06 -13.59 3.70
C TYR A 185 3.47 -14.07 4.05
N GLY A 186 4.46 -13.81 3.18
CA GLY A 186 5.78 -14.38 3.28
C GLY A 186 6.86 -13.53 3.94
N ARG A 187 8.10 -14.02 3.85
CA ARG A 187 9.32 -13.35 4.35
C ARG A 187 9.52 -11.97 3.74
N CYS A 188 9.22 -11.78 2.45
CA CYS A 188 9.29 -10.46 1.81
C CYS A 188 8.28 -9.49 2.43
N GLY A 189 7.09 -9.96 2.79
CA GLY A 189 6.10 -9.18 3.55
C GLY A 189 6.62 -8.73 4.91
N TYR A 190 7.31 -9.60 5.66
CA TYR A 190 7.93 -9.22 6.92
C TYR A 190 9.11 -8.25 6.74
N LEU A 191 9.97 -8.50 5.75
CA LEU A 191 11.07 -7.61 5.38
C LEU A 191 10.57 -6.20 5.03
N SER A 192 9.41 -6.10 4.36
CA SER A 192 8.76 -4.81 4.09
C SER A 192 8.47 -4.03 5.38
N ALA A 193 8.02 -4.68 6.46
CA ALA A 193 7.79 -4.04 7.75
C ALA A 193 9.09 -3.49 8.37
N LEU A 194 10.19 -4.27 8.31
CA LEU A 194 11.50 -3.84 8.79
C LEU A 194 12.04 -2.64 7.98
N LEU A 195 11.88 -2.67 6.66
CA LEU A 195 12.27 -1.55 5.79
C LEU A 195 11.41 -0.32 6.03
N PHE A 196 10.11 -0.48 6.28
CA PHE A 196 9.22 0.59 6.66
C PHE A 196 9.67 1.26 7.97
N LEU A 197 9.99 0.48 9.00
CA LEU A 197 10.57 0.99 10.25
C LEU A 197 11.86 1.75 9.98
N ARG A 198 12.80 1.15 9.26
CA ARG A 198 14.09 1.77 8.92
C ARG A 198 13.92 3.09 8.17
N HIS A 199 12.97 3.18 7.23
CA HIS A 199 12.75 4.38 6.44
C HIS A 199 12.25 5.55 7.30
N ASN A 200 11.36 5.25 8.26
CA ASN A 200 10.66 6.23 9.09
C ASN A 200 11.35 6.51 10.44
N TRP A 201 12.32 5.69 10.85
CA TRP A 201 13.08 5.89 12.08
C TRP A 201 14.39 6.66 11.82
N PRO A 202 14.56 7.87 12.36
CA PRO A 202 15.76 8.68 12.11
C PRO A 202 17.04 8.10 12.74
N GLY A 203 16.92 7.33 13.83
CA GLY A 203 18.09 6.76 14.54
C GLY A 203 18.90 5.71 13.77
N LEU A 204 18.37 5.17 12.66
CA LEU A 204 19.08 4.19 11.81
C LEU A 204 19.81 4.82 10.63
N ARG A 205 19.59 6.11 10.34
CA ARG A 205 20.34 6.86 9.32
C ARG A 205 21.70 7.35 9.81
N ALA A 206 21.96 7.29 11.12
CA ALA A 206 23.23 7.68 11.75
C ALA A 206 24.35 6.63 11.60
N PHE A 207 24.08 5.46 11.01
CA PHE A 207 25.05 4.40 10.76
C PHE A 207 25.43 4.25 9.27
N ARG A 208 25.36 5.33 8.49
CA ARG A 208 25.92 5.39 7.14
C ARG A 208 27.08 6.36 7.09
#